data_AF-A0A3D4PYK9-F1
#
_entry.id   AF-A0A3D4PYK9-F1
#
_cell.length_a   1.000
_cell.length_b   1.000
_cell.length_c   1.000
_cell.angle_alpha   90.00
_cell.angle_beta   90.00
_cell.angle_gamma   90.00
#
_symmetry.space_group_name_H-M   'P 1'
#
loop_
_entity.id
_entity.type
_entity.pdbx_description
1 polymer ?
#
loop_
_entity_poly.entity_id
_entity_poly.type
_entity_poly.pdbx_seq_one_letter_code
_entity_poly.pdbx_strand_id
1 'polypeptide(L)'
;MNFINIKAWKSRCTGAASLLALCLCAQPGVAQTEQILFDDFSYTTTTQLANNGWRLRTWEGGPGLANGTWSTNNISFVTDPASPANKFMRLKASTNINGSTIVNNRSTTGSVSQAEVARVEQIYKNGTWAARMYFNDAPSTGPDGDTAIETFFGLTDYIEGAEPYSEIDFEYLPNGGWWTGSATPSMWSGTYRIVDWSDESNHGVTRTQGSLQGWHTLVMQVQDGLITFYIDGVYQTSFSGAVAPDYPMYLMFQLWFSNDCFDAACNTRGYINNSNYREYFEDVDWVYFEKNNIVPATEIPQKIANLRAAGTSYVQNINGNSTSSTPAASSRPSTSSSSTAAAQQCNWWGTIYAICTHINSGWGWQNNADCVGIQTCQTLSPPYGVIGSTASSSSRSSTPLSSSRSSSSAPAAFSRLIQAESYSVMSGVQLDAANDGGAGQYVGWIDAGD
;
A
#
# COMPACT_ATOMS: atom_id res chain seq x y z
N MET A 1 -77.19 32.03 28.54
CA MET A 1 -77.14 31.13 29.71
C MET A 1 -75.80 30.40 29.63
N ASN A 2 -74.85 30.52 30.55
CA ASN A 2 -74.79 31.34 31.77
C ASN A 2 -73.50 32.17 31.82
N PHE A 3 -73.51 33.23 32.63
CA PHE A 3 -72.33 34.06 32.91
C PHE A 3 -71.46 33.43 34.00
N ILE A 4 -70.17 33.74 33.99
CA ILE A 4 -69.43 34.29 35.14
C ILE A 4 -68.24 35.10 34.61
N ASN A 5 -67.88 36.18 35.31
CA ASN A 5 -66.91 37.19 34.87
C ASN A 5 -66.18 37.73 36.10
N ILE A 6 -64.87 37.49 36.22
CA ILE A 6 -64.06 37.98 37.36
C ILE A 6 -62.78 38.67 36.87
N LYS A 7 -62.57 39.85 37.46
CA LYS A 7 -61.59 40.89 37.15
C LYS A 7 -60.13 40.43 37.16
N ALA A 8 -59.32 41.13 36.37
CA ALA A 8 -57.86 41.08 36.45
C ALA A 8 -57.30 41.65 37.77
N TRP A 9 -56.08 41.21 38.13
CA TRP A 9 -55.24 41.85 39.13
C TRP A 9 -53.86 42.17 38.53
N LYS A 10 -53.34 43.37 38.75
CA LYS A 10 -52.01 43.80 38.28
C LYS A 10 -51.02 43.75 39.44
N SER A 11 -49.95 42.97 39.29
CA SER A 11 -48.72 43.16 40.05
C SER A 11 -47.56 43.36 39.08
N ARG A 12 -46.74 44.38 39.33
CA ARG A 12 -45.51 44.66 38.58
C ARG A 12 -44.33 44.05 39.33
N CYS A 13 -43.56 43.19 38.66
CA CYS A 13 -42.18 42.91 39.05
C CYS A 13 -41.26 43.30 37.90
N THR A 14 -40.56 44.43 38.06
CA THR A 14 -39.56 44.92 37.09
C THR A 14 -38.23 44.22 37.35
N GLY A 15 -37.97 43.12 36.64
CA GLY A 15 -36.65 42.48 36.56
C GLY A 15 -35.98 42.80 35.22
N ALA A 16 -34.99 43.68 35.22
CA ALA A 16 -34.23 44.02 34.01
C ALA A 16 -33.13 42.97 33.78
N ALA A 17 -33.46 41.90 33.05
CA ALA A 17 -32.48 40.91 32.61
C ALA A 17 -31.73 41.43 31.37
N SER A 18 -30.51 41.94 31.57
CA SER A 18 -29.62 42.31 30.46
C SER A 18 -29.16 41.07 29.70
N LEU A 19 -29.83 40.75 28.60
CA LEU A 19 -29.39 39.76 27.62
C LEU A 19 -28.12 40.25 26.93
N LEU A 20 -26.97 39.87 27.49
CA LEU A 20 -25.66 40.12 26.89
C LEU A 20 -25.49 39.18 25.69
N ALA A 21 -25.90 39.64 24.51
CA ALA A 21 -25.77 38.90 23.27
C ALA A 21 -24.29 38.79 22.87
N LEU A 22 -23.59 37.75 23.33
CA LEU A 22 -22.30 37.38 22.79
C LEU A 22 -22.50 36.91 21.33
N CYS A 23 -22.29 37.85 20.41
CA CYS A 23 -22.15 37.55 19.00
C CYS A 23 -20.79 36.84 18.81
N LEU A 24 -20.78 35.51 18.95
CA LEU A 24 -19.62 34.70 18.55
C LEU A 24 -19.45 34.84 17.04
N CYS A 25 -18.54 35.74 16.64
CA CYS A 25 -17.98 35.73 15.31
C CYS A 25 -17.17 34.43 15.15
N ALA A 26 -17.84 33.35 14.72
CA ALA A 26 -17.17 32.14 14.29
C ALA A 26 -16.19 32.53 13.19
N GLN A 27 -14.88 32.46 13.48
CA GLN A 27 -13.87 32.66 12.45
C GLN A 27 -14.06 31.54 11.42
N PRO A 28 -13.99 31.83 10.11
CA PRO A 28 -13.98 30.78 9.11
C PRO A 28 -12.73 29.95 9.35
N GLY A 29 -12.93 28.73 9.88
CA GLY A 29 -11.86 27.76 9.99
C GLY A 29 -11.27 27.55 8.60
N VAL A 30 -9.94 27.56 8.50
CA VAL A 30 -9.27 27.20 7.24
C VAL A 30 -9.66 25.77 6.94
N ALA A 31 -10.51 25.56 5.93
CA ALA A 31 -10.89 24.23 5.48
C ALA A 31 -9.60 23.53 5.04
N GLN A 32 -9.16 22.56 5.83
CA GLN A 32 -7.97 21.77 5.52
C GLN A 32 -8.27 20.97 4.25
N THR A 33 -7.41 21.14 3.23
CA THR A 33 -7.58 20.43 1.96
C THR A 33 -7.62 18.93 2.21
N GLU A 34 -8.70 18.28 1.76
CA GLU A 34 -8.90 16.84 1.87
C GLU A 34 -7.70 16.09 1.27
N GLN A 35 -7.13 15.14 2.01
CA GLN A 35 -5.93 14.39 1.59
C GLN A 35 -6.34 13.02 1.04
N ILE A 36 -6.38 12.92 -0.29
CA ILE A 36 -6.89 11.76 -1.00
C ILE A 36 -5.93 11.18 -2.03
N LEU A 37 -6.10 9.87 -2.26
CA LEU A 37 -5.98 9.27 -3.58
C LEU A 37 -7.40 9.08 -4.13
N PHE A 38 -7.61 9.43 -5.38
CA PHE A 38 -8.72 8.93 -6.19
C PHE A 38 -8.20 8.62 -7.60
N ASP A 39 -8.60 7.49 -8.15
CA ASP A 39 -8.37 7.12 -9.55
C ASP A 39 -9.62 6.39 -10.07
N ASP A 40 -10.18 6.87 -11.19
CA ASP A 40 -11.33 6.28 -11.87
C ASP A 40 -10.96 5.41 -13.07
N PHE A 41 -9.67 5.15 -13.26
CA PHE A 41 -9.10 4.29 -14.28
C PHE A 41 -9.50 4.62 -15.73
N SER A 42 -9.86 5.87 -16.02
CA SER A 42 -10.23 6.38 -17.37
C SER A 42 -9.08 6.45 -18.40
N TYR A 43 -8.19 5.47 -18.41
CA TYR A 43 -6.99 5.42 -19.23
C TYR A 43 -7.23 4.78 -20.63
N THR A 44 -6.23 4.89 -21.49
CA THR A 44 -6.15 4.18 -22.78
C THR A 44 -4.90 3.32 -22.91
N THR A 45 -3.85 3.56 -22.12
CA THR A 45 -2.62 2.76 -22.12
C THR A 45 -2.07 2.59 -20.70
N THR A 46 -1.34 1.49 -20.47
CA THR A 46 -0.63 1.22 -19.22
C THR A 46 0.44 2.27 -18.89
N THR A 47 0.93 3.01 -19.91
CA THR A 47 1.81 4.17 -19.71
C THR A 47 1.08 5.34 -19.02
N GLN A 48 -0.21 5.57 -19.27
CA GLN A 48 -0.96 6.62 -18.59
C GLN A 48 -1.21 6.27 -17.13
N LEU A 49 -1.59 5.00 -16.86
CA LEU A 49 -1.66 4.45 -15.51
C LEU A 49 -0.32 4.64 -14.78
N ALA A 50 0.80 4.25 -15.38
CA ALA A 50 2.13 4.41 -14.79
C ALA A 50 2.54 5.87 -14.54
N ASN A 51 2.19 6.80 -15.44
CA ASN A 51 2.44 8.23 -15.26
C ASN A 51 1.72 8.81 -14.03
N ASN A 52 0.60 8.21 -13.62
CA ASN A 52 -0.15 8.58 -12.42
C ASN A 52 0.29 7.81 -11.16
N GLY A 53 1.51 7.24 -11.15
CA GLY A 53 2.12 6.67 -9.95
C GLY A 53 1.77 5.21 -9.67
N TRP A 54 1.39 4.45 -10.69
CA TRP A 54 1.14 3.02 -10.56
C TRP A 54 2.31 2.17 -11.08
N ARG A 55 2.78 1.24 -10.26
CA ARG A 55 3.71 0.17 -10.57
C ARG A 55 2.92 -1.02 -11.12
N LEU A 56 3.27 -1.50 -12.32
CA LEU A 56 2.74 -2.72 -12.90
C LEU A 56 3.82 -3.81 -12.82
N ARG A 57 3.49 -5.02 -12.37
CA ARG A 57 4.50 -6.06 -12.15
C ARG A 57 4.95 -6.75 -13.42
N THR A 58 6.26 -7.03 -13.48
CA THR A 58 6.94 -7.74 -14.58
C THR A 58 8.01 -8.73 -14.09
N TRP A 59 8.24 -8.83 -12.79
CA TRP A 59 9.22 -9.73 -12.17
C TRP A 59 8.55 -10.97 -11.56
N GLU A 60 9.31 -12.06 -11.48
CA GLU A 60 8.89 -13.36 -10.95
C GLU A 60 8.68 -13.33 -9.41
N GLY A 61 8.55 -14.51 -8.79
CA GLY A 61 8.31 -14.66 -7.35
C GLY A 61 6.82 -14.72 -7.00
N GLY A 62 6.53 -14.93 -5.72
CA GLY A 62 5.18 -15.15 -5.20
C GLY A 62 4.28 -13.90 -5.20
N PRO A 63 2.99 -14.06 -4.86
CA PRO A 63 2.34 -15.31 -4.45
C PRO A 63 2.08 -16.29 -5.63
N GLY A 64 1.72 -17.54 -5.30
CA GLY A 64 1.46 -18.61 -6.28
C GLY A 64 2.67 -19.49 -6.61
N LEU A 65 2.73 -20.00 -7.85
CA LEU A 65 3.81 -20.89 -8.32
C LEU A 65 5.15 -20.16 -8.45
N ALA A 66 6.24 -20.79 -8.03
CA ALA A 66 7.60 -20.26 -8.11
C ALA A 66 8.18 -20.20 -9.55
N ASN A 67 7.40 -20.60 -10.55
CA ASN A 67 7.63 -20.31 -11.98
C ASN A 67 6.38 -19.71 -12.66
N GLY A 68 5.49 -19.09 -11.90
CA GLY A 68 4.43 -18.24 -12.42
C GLY A 68 4.97 -16.90 -12.94
N THR A 69 4.31 -16.34 -13.96
CA THR A 69 4.72 -15.08 -14.58
C THR A 69 3.75 -13.96 -14.22
N TRP A 70 4.26 -12.74 -14.10
CA TRP A 70 3.46 -11.52 -13.90
C TRP A 70 3.63 -10.64 -15.13
N SER A 71 2.53 -10.13 -15.71
CA SER A 71 2.60 -9.44 -17.00
C SER A 71 1.72 -8.19 -17.12
N THR A 72 2.32 -7.11 -17.61
CA THR A 72 1.63 -5.88 -18.03
C THR A 72 0.61 -6.10 -19.15
N ASN A 73 0.74 -7.18 -19.94
CA ASN A 73 -0.22 -7.52 -20.99
C ASN A 73 -1.57 -8.00 -20.43
N ASN A 74 -1.61 -8.39 -19.16
CA ASN A 74 -2.84 -8.79 -18.47
C ASN A 74 -3.65 -7.60 -17.93
N ILE A 75 -3.13 -6.36 -18.08
CA ILE A 75 -3.75 -5.12 -17.59
C ILE A 75 -4.26 -4.31 -18.78
N SER A 76 -5.54 -3.96 -18.77
CA SER A 76 -6.20 -3.25 -19.87
C SER A 76 -7.28 -2.27 -19.38
N PHE A 77 -7.80 -1.41 -20.26
CA PHE A 77 -8.83 -0.41 -19.92
C PHE A 77 -10.05 -0.58 -20.80
N VAL A 78 -11.13 -1.09 -20.20
CA VAL A 78 -12.36 -1.47 -20.89
C VAL A 78 -13.37 -0.33 -20.77
N THR A 79 -14.08 -0.02 -21.86
CA THR A 79 -15.21 0.91 -21.84
C THR A 79 -16.43 0.21 -21.26
N ASP A 80 -17.06 0.86 -20.29
CA ASP A 80 -18.24 0.36 -19.60
C ASP A 80 -19.43 0.20 -20.58
N PRO A 81 -19.97 -1.02 -20.77
CA PRO A 81 -21.10 -1.25 -21.69
C PRO A 81 -22.40 -0.55 -21.28
N ALA A 82 -22.57 -0.21 -20.00
CA ALA A 82 -23.73 0.52 -19.49
C ALA A 82 -23.53 2.05 -19.56
N SER A 83 -22.28 2.52 -19.58
CA SER A 83 -21.92 3.94 -19.66
C SER A 83 -20.70 4.15 -20.56
N PRO A 84 -20.86 4.36 -21.88
CA PRO A 84 -19.73 4.47 -22.81
C PRO A 84 -18.76 5.66 -22.59
N ALA A 85 -19.10 6.57 -21.67
CA ALA A 85 -18.22 7.64 -21.19
C ALA A 85 -17.33 7.22 -20.01
N ASN A 86 -17.67 6.12 -19.34
CA ASN A 86 -16.94 5.51 -18.24
C ASN A 86 -15.99 4.41 -18.74
N LYS A 87 -14.97 4.13 -17.94
CA LYS A 87 -14.03 3.03 -18.14
C LYS A 87 -13.67 2.42 -16.80
N PHE A 88 -13.11 1.22 -16.86
CA PHE A 88 -12.51 0.54 -15.72
C PHE A 88 -11.19 -0.12 -16.11
N MET A 89 -10.30 -0.27 -15.14
CA MET A 89 -9.13 -1.13 -15.27
C MET A 89 -9.59 -2.59 -15.21
N ARG A 90 -9.06 -3.44 -16.09
CA ARG A 90 -9.22 -4.89 -16.04
C ARG A 90 -7.88 -5.54 -15.75
N LEU A 91 -7.80 -6.34 -14.70
CA LEU A 91 -6.72 -7.30 -14.49
C LEU A 91 -7.18 -8.66 -15.01
N LYS A 92 -6.23 -9.48 -15.47
CA LYS A 92 -6.46 -10.85 -15.91
C LYS A 92 -5.47 -11.80 -15.26
N ALA A 93 -5.87 -13.05 -15.07
CA ALA A 93 -4.93 -14.15 -14.98
C ALA A 93 -5.36 -15.28 -15.91
N SER A 94 -4.39 -15.99 -16.48
CA SER A 94 -4.68 -17.16 -17.31
C SER A 94 -3.67 -18.27 -17.15
N THR A 95 -4.13 -19.51 -17.34
CA THR A 95 -3.34 -20.72 -17.16
C THR A 95 -3.76 -21.82 -18.13
N ASN A 96 -2.83 -22.73 -18.44
CA ASN A 96 -3.13 -24.04 -19.01
C ASN A 96 -2.42 -25.18 -18.24
N ILE A 97 -1.96 -24.89 -17.02
CA ILE A 97 -1.31 -25.86 -16.13
C ILE A 97 -2.35 -26.88 -15.66
N ASN A 98 -1.92 -28.15 -15.64
CA ASN A 98 -2.67 -29.25 -15.06
C ASN A 98 -2.13 -29.50 -13.65
N GLY A 99 -2.99 -29.53 -12.62
CA GLY A 99 -2.55 -29.68 -11.23
C GLY A 99 -1.62 -30.87 -11.00
N SER A 100 -1.86 -31.99 -11.70
CA SER A 100 -1.04 -33.22 -11.65
C SER A 100 0.39 -33.09 -12.20
N THR A 101 0.75 -31.95 -12.81
CA THR A 101 2.10 -31.69 -13.34
C THR A 101 2.88 -30.65 -12.51
N ILE A 102 2.35 -30.26 -11.35
CA ILE A 102 3.01 -29.37 -10.40
C ILE A 102 3.87 -30.20 -9.42
N VAL A 103 5.14 -29.85 -9.28
CA VAL A 103 6.12 -30.48 -8.40
C VAL A 103 6.92 -29.39 -7.68
N ASN A 104 7.07 -29.48 -6.35
CA ASN A 104 7.87 -28.55 -5.54
C ASN A 104 7.55 -27.06 -5.80
N ASN A 105 6.26 -26.70 -5.79
CA ASN A 105 5.71 -25.38 -6.13
C ASN A 105 6.10 -24.83 -7.53
N ARG A 106 6.42 -25.71 -8.49
CA ARG A 106 6.70 -25.34 -9.89
C ARG A 106 5.89 -26.22 -10.83
N SER A 107 5.30 -25.66 -11.88
CA SER A 107 4.72 -26.48 -12.94
C SER A 107 5.82 -27.01 -13.86
N THR A 108 5.70 -28.30 -14.24
CA THR A 108 6.57 -28.93 -15.23
C THR A 108 6.05 -28.82 -16.66
N THR A 109 4.75 -28.51 -16.87
CA THR A 109 4.15 -28.35 -18.20
C THR A 109 3.00 -27.33 -18.21
N GLY A 110 2.92 -26.54 -19.28
CA GLY A 110 2.01 -25.39 -19.34
C GLY A 110 2.60 -24.17 -18.63
N SER A 111 1.82 -23.10 -18.54
CA SER A 111 2.22 -21.83 -17.95
C SER A 111 1.05 -21.13 -17.27
N VAL A 112 1.37 -20.25 -16.33
CA VAL A 112 0.43 -19.30 -15.70
C VAL A 112 0.96 -17.88 -15.86
N SER A 113 0.05 -16.95 -16.15
CA SER A 113 0.32 -15.52 -16.18
C SER A 113 -0.71 -14.78 -15.33
N GLN A 114 -0.21 -13.89 -14.47
CA GLN A 114 -0.93 -13.21 -13.38
C GLN A 114 -0.79 -11.69 -13.54
N ALA A 115 -1.55 -10.91 -12.80
CA ALA A 115 -1.51 -9.45 -12.84
C ALA A 115 -1.38 -8.83 -11.45
N GLU A 116 -0.58 -7.78 -11.32
CA GLU A 116 -0.45 -6.96 -10.12
C GLU A 116 -0.34 -5.49 -10.53
N VAL A 117 -1.10 -4.64 -9.86
CA VAL A 117 -1.05 -3.18 -9.97
C VAL A 117 -0.94 -2.60 -8.56
N ALA A 118 0.12 -1.84 -8.30
CA ALA A 118 0.44 -1.29 -6.99
C ALA A 118 0.75 0.21 -7.07
N ARG A 119 0.50 0.97 -6.01
CA ARG A 119 1.06 2.32 -5.87
C ARG A 119 2.59 2.26 -5.84
N VAL A 120 3.27 3.26 -6.40
CA VAL A 120 4.74 3.36 -6.27
C VAL A 120 5.17 3.77 -4.87
N GLU A 121 4.28 4.40 -4.11
CA GLU A 121 4.50 4.97 -2.79
C GLU A 121 3.82 4.16 -1.66
N GLN A 122 4.57 3.92 -0.58
CA GLN A 122 4.13 3.21 0.63
C GLN A 122 3.75 4.24 1.72
N ILE A 123 2.58 4.87 1.59
CA ILE A 123 2.15 5.98 2.47
C ILE A 123 0.70 5.85 2.98
N TYR A 124 0.04 4.72 2.71
CA TYR A 124 -1.37 4.48 3.00
C TYR A 124 -1.50 3.75 4.34
N LYS A 125 -2.28 4.28 5.29
CA LYS A 125 -2.54 3.67 6.61
C LYS A 125 -3.90 4.10 7.14
N ASN A 126 -3.93 4.92 8.19
CA ASN A 126 -5.15 5.42 8.82
C ASN A 126 -5.97 6.24 7.83
N GLY A 127 -7.27 5.97 7.77
CA GLY A 127 -8.17 6.53 6.77
C GLY A 127 -9.21 5.54 6.27
N THR A 128 -9.96 5.96 5.26
CA THR A 128 -10.93 5.10 4.56
C THR A 128 -10.36 4.69 3.23
N TRP A 129 -10.11 3.40 3.05
CA TRP A 129 -9.76 2.76 1.79
C TRP A 129 -11.04 2.24 1.15
N ALA A 130 -11.23 2.44 -0.15
CA ALA A 130 -12.36 1.86 -0.87
C ALA A 130 -12.04 1.58 -2.34
N ALA A 131 -12.67 0.56 -2.90
CA ALA A 131 -12.64 0.27 -4.33
C ALA A 131 -14.02 -0.22 -4.80
N ARG A 132 -14.35 0.02 -6.07
CA ARG A 132 -15.49 -0.65 -6.71
C ARG A 132 -14.98 -1.66 -7.73
N MET A 133 -15.22 -2.94 -7.44
CA MET A 133 -14.71 -4.06 -8.21
C MET A 133 -15.83 -4.90 -8.83
N TYR A 134 -15.54 -5.55 -9.95
CA TYR A 134 -16.36 -6.60 -10.53
C TYR A 134 -15.65 -7.94 -10.36
N PHE A 135 -16.29 -8.87 -9.63
CA PHE A 135 -15.78 -10.23 -9.42
C PHE A 135 -16.49 -11.25 -10.31
N ASN A 136 -15.85 -12.41 -10.55
CA ASN A 136 -16.39 -13.49 -11.37
C ASN A 136 -16.38 -14.85 -10.67
N ASP A 137 -17.55 -15.50 -10.60
CA ASP A 137 -17.70 -16.84 -10.01
C ASP A 137 -17.07 -17.96 -10.86
N ALA A 138 -16.68 -17.67 -12.10
CA ALA A 138 -16.17 -18.62 -13.09
C ALA A 138 -15.28 -17.92 -14.14
N PRO A 139 -14.39 -18.64 -14.84
CA PRO A 139 -13.52 -18.06 -15.87
C PRO A 139 -14.30 -17.51 -17.09
N SER A 140 -13.77 -16.44 -17.70
CA SER A 140 -14.27 -15.88 -18.97
C SER A 140 -14.13 -16.85 -20.16
N THR A 141 -13.24 -17.82 -20.03
CA THR A 141 -12.92 -18.83 -21.05
C THR A 141 -12.32 -20.05 -20.37
N GLY A 142 -12.76 -21.24 -20.77
CA GLY A 142 -12.20 -22.52 -20.30
C GLY A 142 -13.08 -23.25 -19.26
N PRO A 143 -12.64 -24.43 -18.81
CA PRO A 143 -13.25 -25.12 -17.67
C PRO A 143 -12.93 -24.43 -16.35
N ASP A 144 -13.87 -24.47 -15.42
CA ASP A 144 -13.82 -23.84 -14.10
C ASP A 144 -13.19 -24.74 -13.02
N GLY A 145 -12.85 -24.16 -11.86
CA GLY A 145 -12.46 -24.88 -10.65
C GLY A 145 -11.07 -24.58 -10.09
N ASP A 146 -10.30 -23.64 -10.66
CA ASP A 146 -9.02 -23.23 -10.03
C ASP A 146 -9.29 -22.23 -8.89
N THR A 147 -8.46 -22.26 -7.86
CA THR A 147 -8.35 -21.19 -6.84
C THR A 147 -7.66 -19.97 -7.46
N ALA A 148 -8.38 -19.31 -8.36
CA ALA A 148 -8.15 -17.91 -8.70
C ALA A 148 -8.47 -17.03 -7.48
N ILE A 149 -7.74 -15.93 -7.34
CA ILE A 149 -7.83 -15.00 -6.22
C ILE A 149 -7.83 -13.57 -6.78
N GLU A 150 -8.96 -12.87 -6.63
CA GLU A 150 -9.20 -11.47 -7.07
C GLU A 150 -9.09 -10.55 -5.83
N THR A 151 -8.23 -9.52 -5.84
CA THR A 151 -7.85 -8.80 -4.59
C THR A 151 -7.86 -7.28 -4.64
N PHE A 152 -8.22 -6.68 -3.50
CA PHE A 152 -7.93 -5.28 -3.16
C PHE A 152 -7.33 -5.23 -1.75
N PHE A 153 -6.08 -4.80 -1.67
CA PHE A 153 -5.28 -4.95 -0.45
C PHE A 153 -4.28 -3.82 -0.23
N GLY A 154 -3.70 -3.79 0.96
CA GLY A 154 -2.52 -3.00 1.28
C GLY A 154 -1.47 -3.88 1.95
N LEU A 155 -0.20 -3.64 1.64
CA LEU A 155 0.94 -4.44 2.11
C LEU A 155 2.18 -3.54 2.28
N THR A 156 3.05 -3.81 3.26
CA THR A 156 4.37 -3.17 3.41
C THR A 156 5.36 -3.60 2.32
N ASP A 157 6.63 -3.21 2.41
CA ASP A 157 7.68 -4.09 1.87
C ASP A 157 7.59 -5.46 2.59
N TYR A 158 7.59 -6.56 1.84
CA TYR A 158 7.50 -7.90 2.41
C TYR A 158 8.84 -8.34 3.02
N ILE A 159 8.83 -8.68 4.31
CA ILE A 159 9.99 -9.25 5.01
C ILE A 159 9.48 -10.47 5.80
N GLU A 160 9.85 -11.67 5.36
CA GLU A 160 9.33 -12.93 5.91
C GLU A 160 9.67 -13.08 7.40
N GLY A 161 8.65 -13.34 8.23
CA GLY A 161 8.81 -13.52 9.68
C GLY A 161 9.32 -12.30 10.46
N ALA A 162 9.30 -11.09 9.89
CA ALA A 162 9.95 -9.91 10.48
C ALA A 162 9.09 -8.65 10.48
N GLU A 163 9.40 -7.76 11.44
CA GLU A 163 8.87 -6.41 11.57
C GLU A 163 9.82 -5.39 10.90
N PRO A 164 9.34 -4.28 10.31
CA PRO A 164 7.95 -3.80 10.31
C PRO A 164 7.08 -4.49 9.24
N TYR A 165 5.92 -5.02 9.62
CA TYR A 165 4.97 -5.59 8.65
C TYR A 165 3.52 -5.18 8.96
N SER A 166 2.75 -4.98 7.90
CA SER A 166 1.31 -4.72 7.95
C SER A 166 0.69 -5.09 6.61
N GLU A 167 -0.41 -5.83 6.65
CA GLU A 167 -1.18 -6.26 5.49
C GLU A 167 -2.68 -6.15 5.81
N ILE A 168 -3.50 -5.76 4.82
CA ILE A 168 -4.96 -5.64 4.91
C ILE A 168 -5.61 -6.10 3.61
N ASP A 169 -6.63 -6.96 3.68
CA ASP A 169 -7.06 -7.70 2.50
C ASP A 169 -8.57 -7.78 2.33
N PHE A 170 -9.02 -7.57 1.10
CA PHE A 170 -10.15 -8.31 0.54
C PHE A 170 -9.60 -9.27 -0.52
N GLU A 171 -9.74 -10.58 -0.29
CA GLU A 171 -9.50 -11.63 -1.30
C GLU A 171 -10.82 -12.34 -1.65
N TYR A 172 -11.28 -12.21 -2.89
CA TYR A 172 -12.39 -13.00 -3.39
C TYR A 172 -11.89 -14.29 -4.05
N LEU A 173 -12.38 -15.42 -3.53
CA LEU A 173 -12.06 -16.77 -4.01
C LEU A 173 -13.36 -17.39 -4.56
N PRO A 174 -13.61 -17.30 -5.89
CA PRO A 174 -14.85 -17.81 -6.49
C PRO A 174 -15.00 -19.33 -6.35
N ASN A 175 -13.92 -20.08 -6.57
CA ASN A 175 -13.88 -21.53 -6.35
C ASN A 175 -13.54 -21.92 -4.90
N GLY A 176 -13.51 -20.98 -3.96
CA GLY A 176 -12.99 -21.20 -2.61
C GLY A 176 -11.50 -21.57 -2.59
N GLY A 177 -11.01 -21.97 -1.42
CA GLY A 177 -9.60 -22.26 -1.19
C GLY A 177 -9.25 -22.22 0.30
N TRP A 178 -8.03 -21.78 0.61
CA TRP A 178 -7.48 -21.64 1.97
C TRP A 178 -7.85 -22.82 2.90
N TRP A 179 -7.49 -24.03 2.47
CA TRP A 179 -7.65 -25.30 3.23
C TRP A 179 -9.08 -25.72 3.60
N THR A 180 -10.11 -24.94 3.21
CA THR A 180 -11.50 -25.15 3.65
C THR A 180 -12.20 -26.39 3.08
N GLY A 181 -11.65 -27.02 2.03
CA GLY A 181 -12.28 -28.13 1.32
C GLY A 181 -13.63 -27.78 0.68
N SER A 182 -13.91 -26.49 0.46
CA SER A 182 -15.24 -25.95 0.19
C SER A 182 -15.21 -25.06 -1.05
N ALA A 183 -15.72 -25.58 -2.17
CA ALA A 183 -15.89 -24.84 -3.43
C ALA A 183 -17.09 -23.89 -3.40
N THR A 184 -17.27 -23.20 -2.27
CA THR A 184 -18.31 -22.18 -2.09
C THR A 184 -17.64 -20.83 -2.24
N PRO A 185 -18.08 -19.98 -3.19
CA PRO A 185 -17.53 -18.64 -3.37
C PRO A 185 -17.48 -17.89 -2.05
N SER A 186 -16.39 -17.17 -1.80
CA SER A 186 -16.15 -16.52 -0.51
C SER A 186 -15.24 -15.32 -0.64
N MET A 187 -15.63 -14.24 0.05
CA MET A 187 -14.71 -13.16 0.38
C MET A 187 -13.98 -13.49 1.68
N TRP A 188 -12.67 -13.27 1.69
CA TRP A 188 -11.85 -13.29 2.88
C TRP A 188 -11.43 -11.87 3.21
N SER A 189 -11.74 -11.43 4.43
CA SER A 189 -11.28 -10.15 4.97
C SER A 189 -10.15 -10.43 5.97
N GLY A 190 -8.94 -9.99 5.63
CA GLY A 190 -7.70 -10.28 6.34
C GLY A 190 -7.00 -9.03 6.89
N THR A 191 -6.23 -9.20 7.96
CA THR A 191 -5.25 -8.22 8.42
C THR A 191 -4.12 -8.97 9.11
N TYR A 192 -2.87 -8.63 8.80
CA TYR A 192 -1.69 -9.37 9.31
C TYR A 192 -0.64 -8.39 9.81
N ARG A 193 -0.02 -8.75 10.94
CA ARG A 193 1.09 -8.04 11.57
C ARG A 193 2.43 -8.72 11.30
N ILE A 194 2.45 -10.05 11.21
CA ILE A 194 3.61 -10.84 10.77
C ILE A 194 3.07 -12.01 9.96
N VAL A 195 3.77 -12.41 8.89
CA VAL A 195 3.47 -13.63 8.13
C VAL A 195 3.96 -14.86 8.91
N ASP A 196 3.32 -15.11 10.06
CA ASP A 196 3.47 -16.31 10.87
C ASP A 196 2.09 -16.90 11.17
N TRP A 197 1.72 -17.90 10.39
CA TRP A 197 0.48 -18.65 10.53
C TRP A 197 0.48 -19.65 11.70
N SER A 198 1.60 -19.79 12.43
CA SER A 198 1.68 -20.65 13.63
C SER A 198 1.21 -19.94 14.91
N ASP A 199 1.08 -18.62 14.89
CA ASP A 199 0.56 -17.79 15.98
C ASP A 199 -0.66 -16.98 15.52
N GLU A 200 -1.85 -17.40 15.96
CA GLU A 200 -3.14 -16.72 15.72
C GLU A 200 -3.19 -15.28 16.24
N SER A 201 -2.24 -14.85 17.09
CA SER A 201 -2.16 -13.44 17.56
C SER A 201 -1.46 -12.49 16.58
N ASN A 202 -0.87 -13.00 15.50
CA ASN A 202 -0.25 -12.20 14.44
C ASN A 202 -1.22 -11.85 13.29
N HIS A 203 -2.43 -12.42 13.24
CA HIS A 203 -3.37 -12.21 12.14
C HIS A 203 -4.85 -12.23 12.56
N GLY A 204 -5.70 -11.53 11.81
CA GLY A 204 -7.15 -11.52 11.97
C GLY A 204 -7.83 -11.76 10.62
N VAL A 205 -8.58 -12.85 10.50
CA VAL A 205 -9.18 -13.28 9.23
C VAL A 205 -10.66 -13.63 9.42
N THR A 206 -11.51 -13.32 8.44
CA THR A 206 -12.93 -13.73 8.41
C THR A 206 -13.34 -14.14 7.00
N ARG A 207 -13.97 -15.32 6.87
CA ARG A 207 -14.56 -15.82 5.61
C ARG A 207 -16.05 -15.48 5.55
N THR A 208 -16.43 -14.53 4.70
CA THR A 208 -17.84 -14.33 4.31
C THR A 208 -18.16 -15.26 3.14
N GLN A 209 -18.99 -16.28 3.37
CA GLN A 209 -19.46 -17.20 2.32
C GLN A 209 -20.60 -16.58 1.50
N GLY A 210 -20.49 -16.65 0.17
CA GLY A 210 -21.49 -16.16 -0.75
C GLY A 210 -20.88 -15.75 -2.09
N SER A 211 -21.69 -15.79 -3.15
CA SER A 211 -21.33 -15.21 -4.44
C SER A 211 -21.30 -13.68 -4.35
N LEU A 212 -20.25 -13.08 -4.91
CA LEU A 212 -20.11 -11.66 -5.21
C LEU A 212 -19.96 -11.43 -6.73
N GLN A 213 -20.49 -12.33 -7.57
CA GLN A 213 -20.51 -12.17 -9.03
C GLN A 213 -21.24 -10.87 -9.41
N GLY A 214 -20.47 -9.87 -9.83
CA GLY A 214 -21.01 -8.55 -10.14
C GLY A 214 -20.21 -7.40 -9.53
N TRP A 215 -20.77 -6.20 -9.63
CA TRP A 215 -20.16 -4.97 -9.12
C TRP A 215 -20.45 -4.77 -7.63
N HIS A 216 -19.40 -4.75 -6.81
CA HIS A 216 -19.46 -4.49 -5.37
C HIS A 216 -18.56 -3.32 -4.96
N THR A 217 -18.93 -2.61 -3.88
CA THR A 217 -18.11 -1.56 -3.27
C THR A 217 -17.48 -2.08 -1.99
N LEU A 218 -16.17 -2.26 -2.00
CA LEU A 218 -15.36 -2.70 -0.87
C LEU A 218 -14.88 -1.48 -0.09
N VAL A 219 -14.91 -1.54 1.25
CA VAL A 219 -14.39 -0.47 2.12
C VAL A 219 -13.64 -1.06 3.32
N MET A 220 -12.41 -0.59 3.55
CA MET A 220 -11.63 -0.84 4.77
C MET A 220 -11.46 0.49 5.51
N GLN A 221 -11.88 0.56 6.77
CA GLN A 221 -11.72 1.71 7.64
C GLN A 221 -10.61 1.44 8.65
N VAL A 222 -9.48 2.14 8.55
CA VAL A 222 -8.28 1.93 9.37
C VAL A 222 -8.09 3.08 10.35
N GLN A 223 -7.95 2.75 11.63
CA GLN A 223 -7.63 3.65 12.74
C GLN A 223 -6.54 3.00 13.61
N ASP A 224 -5.86 3.77 14.46
CA ASP A 224 -4.82 3.20 15.33
C ASP A 224 -5.41 2.12 16.26
N GLY A 225 -4.98 0.87 16.06
CA GLY A 225 -5.44 -0.30 16.81
C GLY A 225 -6.80 -0.87 16.40
N LEU A 226 -7.39 -0.44 15.28
CA LEU A 226 -8.68 -0.97 14.76
C LEU A 226 -8.76 -0.91 13.22
N ILE A 227 -9.16 -2.02 12.60
CA ILE A 227 -9.62 -2.08 11.20
C ILE A 227 -11.04 -2.66 11.11
N THR A 228 -11.88 -2.09 10.24
CA THR A 228 -13.26 -2.55 9.98
C THR A 228 -13.54 -2.68 8.49
N PHE A 229 -14.20 -3.78 8.09
CA PHE A 229 -14.48 -4.14 6.70
C PHE A 229 -15.97 -4.03 6.38
N TYR A 230 -16.28 -3.49 5.19
CA TYR A 230 -17.64 -3.38 4.65
C TYR A 230 -17.69 -3.79 3.18
N ILE A 231 -18.82 -4.37 2.76
CA ILE A 231 -19.17 -4.64 1.36
C ILE A 231 -20.54 -4.00 1.11
N ASP A 232 -20.64 -3.15 0.10
CA ASP A 232 -21.85 -2.36 -0.25
C ASP A 232 -22.44 -1.55 0.91
N GLY A 233 -21.56 -1.08 1.81
CA GLY A 233 -21.94 -0.37 3.04
C GLY A 233 -22.37 -1.26 4.20
N VAL A 234 -22.47 -2.59 4.00
CA VAL A 234 -22.81 -3.58 5.02
C VAL A 234 -21.54 -4.07 5.72
N TYR A 235 -21.50 -3.92 7.04
CA TYR A 235 -20.42 -4.41 7.91
C TYR A 235 -20.19 -5.92 7.72
N GLN A 236 -18.93 -6.33 7.61
CA GLN A 236 -18.50 -7.74 7.54
C GLN A 236 -17.85 -8.18 8.85
N THR A 237 -16.73 -7.53 9.21
CA THR A 237 -15.89 -7.88 10.35
C THR A 237 -15.07 -6.68 10.82
N SER A 238 -14.43 -6.81 11.99
CA SER A 238 -13.45 -5.84 12.50
C SER A 238 -12.43 -6.53 13.39
N PHE A 239 -11.16 -6.12 13.28
CA PHE A 239 -10.06 -6.63 14.09
C PHE A 239 -9.36 -5.50 14.82
N SER A 240 -8.83 -5.77 16.01
CA SER A 240 -8.28 -4.74 16.91
C SER A 240 -7.12 -5.25 17.74
N GLY A 241 -6.27 -4.34 18.21
CA GLY A 241 -5.05 -4.69 18.96
C GLY A 241 -3.88 -4.95 18.01
N ALA A 242 -3.06 -5.97 18.31
CA ALA A 242 -1.79 -6.20 17.62
C ALA A 242 -1.91 -6.47 16.12
N VAL A 243 -3.04 -7.03 15.67
CA VAL A 243 -3.27 -7.39 14.24
C VAL A 243 -3.77 -6.22 13.39
N ALA A 244 -4.12 -5.09 13.99
CA ALA A 244 -4.55 -3.90 13.26
C ALA A 244 -3.31 -3.12 12.77
N PRO A 245 -3.31 -2.59 11.53
CA PRO A 245 -2.10 -2.03 10.92
C PRO A 245 -1.47 -0.91 11.74
N ASP A 246 -0.17 -1.01 11.98
CA ASP A 246 0.62 0.04 12.62
C ASP A 246 1.57 0.75 11.63
N TYR A 247 1.97 0.10 10.53
CA TYR A 247 2.83 0.67 9.49
C TYR A 247 2.10 1.18 8.23
N PRO A 248 2.68 2.18 7.50
CA PRO A 248 2.23 2.53 6.16
C PRO A 248 2.46 1.40 5.16
N MET A 249 1.50 1.25 4.25
CA MET A 249 1.44 0.23 3.22
C MET A 249 1.42 0.85 1.82
N TYR A 250 1.74 0.05 0.80
CA TYR A 250 1.29 0.25 -0.57
C TYR A 250 -0.23 0.05 -0.64
N LEU A 251 -0.86 0.52 -1.72
CA LEU A 251 -2.23 0.16 -2.09
C LEU A 251 -2.18 -0.64 -3.40
N MET A 252 -2.82 -1.81 -3.44
CA MET A 252 -2.55 -2.86 -4.41
C MET A 252 -3.81 -3.61 -4.87
N PHE A 253 -3.72 -4.16 -6.08
CA PHE A 253 -4.66 -5.10 -6.70
C PHE A 253 -3.88 -6.25 -7.31
N GLN A 254 -4.35 -7.49 -7.16
CA GLN A 254 -3.79 -8.67 -7.83
C GLN A 254 -4.91 -9.60 -8.32
N LEU A 255 -4.65 -10.22 -9.48
CA LEU A 255 -5.34 -11.43 -9.88
C LEU A 255 -4.31 -12.54 -10.14
N TRP A 256 -4.37 -13.59 -9.32
CA TRP A 256 -3.40 -14.68 -9.28
C TRP A 256 -4.06 -16.04 -9.00
N PHE A 257 -3.27 -17.12 -9.02
CA PHE A 257 -3.72 -18.50 -8.80
C PHE A 257 -2.92 -19.17 -7.69
N SER A 258 -3.58 -19.57 -6.61
CA SER A 258 -2.92 -20.31 -5.53
C SER A 258 -2.66 -21.77 -5.92
N ASN A 259 -1.48 -22.26 -5.51
CA ASN A 259 -1.10 -23.67 -5.56
C ASN A 259 -1.20 -24.34 -4.17
N ASP A 260 -1.75 -23.64 -3.17
CA ASP A 260 -1.91 -24.19 -1.83
C ASP A 260 -2.95 -25.31 -1.80
N CYS A 261 -2.94 -26.02 -0.68
CA CYS A 261 -3.84 -27.13 -0.45
C CYS A 261 -5.28 -26.61 -0.29
N PHE A 262 -6.18 -27.15 -1.11
CA PHE A 262 -7.58 -26.75 -1.12
C PHE A 262 -8.33 -27.32 0.10
N ASP A 263 -7.91 -28.50 0.57
CA ASP A 263 -8.44 -29.20 1.74
C ASP A 263 -7.36 -29.46 2.79
N ALA A 264 -7.76 -29.60 4.06
CA ALA A 264 -6.88 -29.84 5.22
C ALA A 264 -5.97 -31.09 5.12
N ALA A 265 -6.27 -32.04 4.23
CA ALA A 265 -5.45 -33.22 3.97
C ALA A 265 -4.66 -33.14 2.65
N CYS A 266 -4.72 -32.00 1.95
CA CYS A 266 -4.07 -31.72 0.68
C CYS A 266 -4.30 -32.79 -0.41
N ASN A 267 -5.49 -33.39 -0.44
CA ASN A 267 -5.88 -34.29 -1.54
C ASN A 267 -5.99 -33.53 -2.87
N THR A 268 -6.31 -32.24 -2.78
CA THR A 268 -6.43 -31.29 -3.88
C THR A 268 -5.64 -30.01 -3.59
N ARG A 269 -5.15 -29.38 -4.66
CA ARG A 269 -4.52 -28.05 -4.66
C ARG A 269 -5.31 -27.13 -5.59
N GLY A 270 -5.09 -25.83 -5.50
CA GLY A 270 -5.82 -24.80 -6.26
C GLY A 270 -5.72 -24.81 -7.80
N TYR A 271 -5.13 -25.83 -8.43
CA TYR A 271 -5.09 -26.00 -9.89
C TYR A 271 -5.84 -27.27 -10.31
N ILE A 272 -6.79 -27.15 -11.23
CA ILE A 272 -7.54 -28.32 -11.71
C ILE A 272 -6.67 -29.25 -12.57
N ASN A 273 -7.03 -30.53 -12.61
CA ASN A 273 -6.36 -31.55 -13.43
C ASN A 273 -6.71 -31.47 -14.92
N ASN A 274 -6.61 -30.28 -15.52
CA ASN A 274 -6.99 -30.00 -16.90
C ASN A 274 -5.92 -29.14 -17.61
N SER A 275 -5.65 -29.43 -18.88
CA SER A 275 -4.66 -28.71 -19.72
C SER A 275 -5.29 -27.74 -20.72
N ASN A 276 -6.62 -27.60 -20.72
CA ASN A 276 -7.30 -26.55 -21.48
C ASN A 276 -6.91 -25.17 -20.95
N TYR A 277 -6.83 -24.18 -21.85
CA TYR A 277 -6.62 -22.78 -21.50
C TYR A 277 -7.81 -22.23 -20.69
N ARG A 278 -7.49 -21.46 -19.65
CA ARG A 278 -8.41 -20.85 -18.70
C ARG A 278 -8.04 -19.39 -18.48
N GLU A 279 -9.01 -18.49 -18.47
CA GLU A 279 -8.81 -17.06 -18.21
C GLU A 279 -9.85 -16.57 -17.18
N TYR A 280 -9.39 -15.90 -16.14
CA TYR A 280 -10.21 -15.15 -15.18
C TYR A 280 -9.88 -13.66 -15.33
N PHE A 281 -10.81 -12.78 -14.93
CA PHE A 281 -10.58 -11.34 -14.87
C PHE A 281 -11.30 -10.75 -13.66
N GLU A 282 -10.74 -9.67 -13.13
CA GLU A 282 -11.41 -8.72 -12.24
C GLU A 282 -11.46 -7.36 -12.95
N ASP A 283 -12.49 -6.55 -12.67
CA ASP A 283 -12.50 -5.14 -13.09
C ASP A 283 -12.49 -4.21 -11.88
N VAL A 284 -11.86 -3.03 -12.01
CA VAL A 284 -11.82 -1.96 -11.00
C VAL A 284 -12.33 -0.66 -11.64
N ASP A 285 -13.52 -0.22 -11.26
CA ASP A 285 -14.17 1.01 -11.74
C ASP A 285 -13.55 2.26 -11.12
N TRP A 286 -13.15 2.19 -9.86
CA TRP A 286 -12.37 3.24 -9.21
C TRP A 286 -11.74 2.72 -7.93
N VAL A 287 -10.73 3.45 -7.47
CA VAL A 287 -10.14 3.32 -6.13
C VAL A 287 -10.08 4.67 -5.43
N TYR A 288 -10.23 4.64 -4.11
CA TYR A 288 -10.28 5.81 -3.25
C TYR A 288 -9.54 5.54 -1.94
N PHE A 289 -8.81 6.53 -1.45
CA PHE A 289 -8.31 6.55 -0.08
C PHE A 289 -8.39 7.97 0.48
N GLU A 290 -8.93 8.14 1.68
CA GLU A 290 -8.92 9.42 2.41
C GLU A 290 -8.10 9.31 3.70
N LYS A 291 -6.98 10.03 3.76
CA LYS A 291 -6.03 9.98 4.88
C LYS A 291 -6.65 10.55 6.16
N ASN A 292 -6.53 9.79 7.24
CA ASN A 292 -6.95 10.17 8.60
C ASN A 292 -8.44 10.55 8.75
N ASN A 293 -9.31 10.17 7.81
CA ASN A 293 -10.76 10.35 7.93
C ASN A 293 -11.53 9.04 7.73
N ILE A 294 -12.64 8.88 8.46
CA ILE A 294 -13.50 7.70 8.45
C ILE A 294 -14.85 8.06 7.83
N VAL A 295 -14.94 7.92 6.50
CA VAL A 295 -16.16 8.12 5.71
C VAL A 295 -17.06 6.91 5.91
N PRO A 296 -18.35 7.08 6.27
CA PRO A 296 -19.30 5.97 6.35
C PRO A 296 -19.34 5.20 5.02
N ALA A 297 -19.24 3.86 5.07
CA ALA A 297 -19.16 3.04 3.86
C ALA A 297 -20.37 3.21 2.92
N THR A 298 -21.53 3.59 3.45
CA THR A 298 -22.75 3.94 2.69
C THR A 298 -22.68 5.29 1.95
N GLU A 299 -21.78 6.19 2.33
CA GLU A 299 -21.61 7.52 1.71
C GLU A 299 -20.56 7.52 0.59
N ILE A 300 -19.64 6.54 0.59
CA ILE A 300 -18.57 6.39 -0.41
C ILE A 300 -19.09 6.51 -1.87
N PRO A 301 -20.15 5.79 -2.31
CA PRO A 301 -20.65 5.92 -3.69
C PRO A 301 -21.06 7.34 -4.08
N GLN A 302 -21.62 8.12 -3.14
CA GLN A 302 -21.98 9.53 -3.38
C GLN A 302 -20.73 10.42 -3.41
N LYS A 303 -19.71 10.12 -2.60
CA LYS A 303 -18.42 10.84 -2.62
C LYS A 303 -17.72 10.68 -3.97
N ILE A 304 -17.71 9.46 -4.53
CA ILE A 304 -17.17 9.19 -5.86
C ILE A 304 -18.01 9.83 -6.98
N ALA A 305 -19.34 9.78 -6.87
CA ALA A 305 -20.23 10.47 -7.80
C ALA A 305 -19.96 11.99 -7.84
N ASN A 306 -19.65 12.61 -6.70
CA ASN A 306 -19.28 14.02 -6.61
C ASN A 306 -17.91 14.31 -7.28
N LEU A 307 -16.91 13.45 -7.09
CA LEU A 307 -15.59 13.58 -7.74
C LEU A 307 -15.68 13.47 -9.27
N ARG A 308 -16.39 12.44 -9.77
CA ARG A 308 -16.65 12.26 -11.21
C ARG A 308 -17.49 13.43 -11.78
N ALA A 309 -18.48 13.93 -11.05
CA ALA A 309 -19.27 15.10 -11.45
C ALA A 309 -18.46 16.42 -11.47
N ALA A 310 -17.39 16.53 -10.69
CA ALA A 310 -16.43 17.63 -10.74
C ALA A 310 -15.40 17.50 -11.88
N GLY A 311 -15.45 16.40 -12.66
CA GLY A 311 -14.48 16.11 -13.72
C GLY A 311 -13.12 15.64 -13.21
N THR A 312 -13.03 15.20 -11.95
CA THR A 312 -11.83 14.55 -11.41
C THR A 312 -11.81 13.09 -11.82
N SER A 313 -10.82 12.69 -12.63
CA SER A 313 -10.54 11.27 -12.95
C SER A 313 -9.37 10.71 -12.15
N TYR A 314 -8.35 11.53 -11.87
CA TYR A 314 -7.25 11.20 -10.97
C TYR A 314 -6.87 12.40 -10.09
N VAL A 315 -6.60 12.14 -8.82
CA VAL A 315 -5.92 13.04 -7.91
C VAL A 315 -5.15 12.24 -6.86
N GLN A 316 -3.89 12.62 -6.64
CA GLN A 316 -3.16 12.26 -5.43
C GLN A 316 -2.55 13.54 -4.85
N ASN A 317 -2.93 13.89 -3.62
CA ASN A 317 -2.44 15.06 -2.89
C ASN A 317 -2.05 14.73 -1.43
N ILE A 318 -1.84 13.45 -1.12
CA ILE A 318 -1.44 12.94 0.19
C ILE A 318 -0.10 13.57 0.58
N ASN A 319 0.04 13.95 1.85
CA ASN A 319 1.20 14.71 2.36
C ASN A 319 1.46 16.05 1.61
N GLY A 320 0.47 16.56 0.85
CA GLY A 320 0.52 17.86 0.15
C GLY A 320 1.14 17.82 -1.25
N ASN A 321 1.64 16.67 -1.70
CA ASN A 321 2.32 16.53 -2.99
C ASN A 321 1.32 16.50 -4.17
N SER A 322 0.83 17.68 -4.54
CA SER A 322 -0.38 17.86 -5.36
C SER A 322 -0.19 17.47 -6.83
N THR A 323 -0.50 16.23 -7.19
CA THR A 323 -0.59 15.75 -8.58
C THR A 323 -2.04 15.72 -9.05
N SER A 324 -2.51 16.88 -9.55
CA SER A 324 -3.84 17.05 -10.15
C SER A 324 -3.71 17.23 -11.67
N SER A 325 -4.22 16.29 -12.46
CA SER A 325 -4.17 16.33 -13.93
C SER A 325 -5.39 17.03 -14.53
N THR A 326 -5.43 18.36 -14.46
CA THR A 326 -6.49 19.20 -15.07
C THR A 326 -5.99 19.98 -16.30
N PRO A 327 -6.77 20.12 -17.39
CA PRO A 327 -6.31 20.82 -18.59
C PRO A 327 -6.16 22.36 -18.45
N ALA A 328 -4.91 22.81 -18.32
CA ALA A 328 -4.35 24.10 -18.74
C ALA A 328 -4.96 25.44 -18.25
N ALA A 329 -4.21 26.14 -17.37
CA ALA A 329 -3.99 27.60 -17.44
C ALA A 329 -2.72 27.99 -16.66
N SER A 330 -2.09 29.13 -16.98
CA SER A 330 -0.78 29.52 -16.43
C SER A 330 -0.80 30.76 -15.53
N SER A 331 -0.22 30.67 -14.33
CA SER A 331 0.62 31.74 -13.73
C SER A 331 1.37 31.22 -12.48
N ARG A 332 2.50 31.85 -12.12
CA ARG A 332 3.36 31.41 -11.01
C ARG A 332 3.95 32.61 -10.27
N PRO A 333 3.50 32.92 -9.03
CA PRO A 333 4.20 33.86 -8.16
C PRO A 333 5.36 33.17 -7.42
N SER A 334 6.41 33.92 -7.10
CA SER A 334 7.57 33.46 -6.32
C SER A 334 7.62 34.17 -4.96
N THR A 335 7.89 33.43 -3.89
CA THR A 335 8.10 33.97 -2.54
C THR A 335 9.43 33.52 -1.95
N SER A 336 10.01 34.38 -1.11
CA SER A 336 11.40 34.30 -0.63
C SER A 336 11.58 33.40 0.59
N SER A 337 12.68 32.67 0.64
CA SER A 337 13.13 31.94 1.84
C SER A 337 13.87 32.86 2.82
N SER A 338 13.54 32.73 4.11
CA SER A 338 14.31 33.27 5.23
C SER A 338 15.18 32.17 5.87
N SER A 339 16.41 32.50 6.25
CA SER A 339 17.40 31.52 6.68
C SER A 339 17.42 31.26 8.20
N THR A 340 16.77 30.20 8.64
CA THR A 340 17.12 29.48 9.87
C THR A 340 17.97 28.25 9.52
N ALA A 341 18.87 27.81 10.42
CA ALA A 341 19.65 26.60 10.19
C ALA A 341 18.70 25.41 9.98
N ALA A 342 18.86 24.68 8.87
CA ALA A 342 17.96 23.59 8.53
C ALA A 342 18.13 22.43 9.52
N ALA A 343 17.02 22.02 10.13
CA ALA A 343 16.98 20.72 10.80
C ALA A 343 17.21 19.62 9.74
N GLN A 344 17.90 18.54 10.11
CA GLN A 344 18.04 17.39 9.23
C GLN A 344 16.66 16.78 8.98
N GLN A 345 16.37 16.48 7.72
CA GLN A 345 15.13 15.86 7.28
C GLN A 345 15.45 14.59 6.49
N CYS A 346 14.49 13.68 6.41
CA CYS A 346 14.61 12.48 5.58
C CYS A 346 13.82 12.66 4.28
N ASN A 347 14.48 12.52 3.13
CA ASN A 347 13.80 12.22 1.87
C ASN A 347 13.50 10.71 1.81
N TRP A 348 12.38 10.29 2.41
CA TRP A 348 11.93 8.89 2.39
C TRP A 348 11.11 8.64 1.12
N TRP A 349 11.74 8.01 0.13
CA TRP A 349 11.14 7.66 -1.17
C TRP A 349 10.38 8.80 -1.88
N GLY A 350 10.82 10.06 -1.68
CA GLY A 350 10.24 11.26 -2.30
C GLY A 350 9.40 12.13 -1.34
N THR A 351 9.03 11.62 -0.16
CA THR A 351 8.33 12.37 0.88
C THR A 351 9.32 12.88 1.94
N ILE A 352 9.17 14.13 2.37
CA ILE A 352 10.08 14.76 3.34
C ILE A 352 9.54 14.64 4.77
N TYR A 353 10.21 13.85 5.60
CA TYR A 353 9.89 13.66 7.02
C TYR A 353 10.92 14.35 7.92
N ALA A 354 10.55 14.62 9.17
CA ALA A 354 11.53 15.06 10.18
C ALA A 354 12.45 13.89 10.59
N ILE A 355 13.70 14.18 10.95
CA ILE A 355 14.53 13.20 11.67
C ILE A 355 14.08 13.15 13.13
N CYS A 356 13.88 11.95 13.68
CA CYS A 356 13.52 11.77 15.09
C CYS A 356 14.64 12.28 16.01
N THR A 357 14.29 13.06 17.04
CA THR A 357 15.25 13.56 18.04
C THR A 357 15.42 12.62 19.24
N HIS A 358 14.54 11.62 19.35
CA HIS A 358 14.41 10.73 20.50
C HIS A 358 14.71 9.25 20.19
N ILE A 359 14.79 8.87 18.91
CA ILE A 359 15.22 7.55 18.44
C ILE A 359 16.17 7.71 17.23
N ASN A 360 17.16 6.82 17.12
CA ASN A 360 18.15 6.85 16.05
C ASN A 360 17.85 5.90 14.89
N SER A 361 16.97 4.91 15.11
CA SER A 361 16.54 3.91 14.12
C SER A 361 15.05 3.63 14.30
N GLY A 362 14.39 3.12 13.26
CA GLY A 362 12.94 2.92 13.18
C GLY A 362 12.17 4.18 12.79
N TRP A 363 10.84 4.07 12.79
CA TRP A 363 9.91 5.18 12.71
C TRP A 363 9.48 5.62 14.11
N GLY A 364 9.08 6.89 14.25
CA GLY A 364 8.56 7.43 15.49
C GLY A 364 7.61 8.61 15.25
N TRP A 365 7.04 9.13 16.33
CA TRP A 365 6.08 10.25 16.29
C TRP A 365 6.58 11.39 17.17
N GLN A 366 6.67 12.60 16.62
CA GLN A 366 7.08 13.79 17.38
C GLN A 366 6.45 15.05 16.79
N ASN A 367 6.19 16.05 17.64
CA ASN A 367 5.62 17.35 17.21
C ASN A 367 4.33 17.21 16.37
N ASN A 368 3.55 16.16 16.65
CA ASN A 368 2.30 15.82 15.97
C ASN A 368 2.44 15.40 14.49
N ALA A 369 3.59 14.82 14.11
CA ALA A 369 3.83 14.21 12.80
C ALA A 369 4.81 13.02 12.87
N ASP A 370 4.86 12.22 11.80
CA ASP A 370 5.79 11.12 11.64
C ASP A 370 7.25 11.60 11.52
N CYS A 371 8.19 10.84 12.08
CA CYS A 371 9.62 11.06 11.93
C CYS A 371 10.37 9.75 11.66
N VAL A 372 11.54 9.87 11.02
CA VAL A 372 12.44 8.75 10.69
C VAL A 372 13.69 8.81 11.57
N GLY A 373 14.09 7.70 12.17
CA GLY A 373 15.38 7.58 12.85
C GLY A 373 16.54 7.80 11.88
N ILE A 374 17.57 8.56 12.28
CA ILE A 374 18.63 9.01 11.37
C ILE A 374 19.38 7.85 10.67
N GLN A 375 19.60 6.73 11.36
CA GLN A 375 20.26 5.55 10.81
C GLN A 375 19.39 4.85 9.77
N THR A 376 18.08 4.75 10.02
CA THR A 376 17.10 4.22 9.04
C THR A 376 17.04 5.11 7.81
N CYS A 377 17.05 6.43 7.96
CA CYS A 377 17.13 7.34 6.82
C CYS A 377 18.46 7.21 6.03
N GLN A 378 19.55 6.81 6.68
CA GLN A 378 20.87 6.63 6.06
C GLN A 378 21.02 5.32 5.27
N THR A 379 20.07 4.38 5.31
CA THR A 379 20.11 3.17 4.46
C THR A 379 19.69 3.45 3.03
N LEU A 380 18.95 4.54 2.78
CA LEU A 380 18.40 4.85 1.46
C LEU A 380 19.48 5.33 0.48
N SER A 381 19.39 4.86 -0.77
CA SER A 381 20.26 5.31 -1.86
C SER A 381 19.76 6.61 -2.51
N PRO A 382 20.65 7.46 -3.06
CA PRO A 382 20.27 8.67 -3.79
C PRO A 382 19.25 8.39 -4.91
N PRO A 383 18.24 9.26 -5.12
CA PRO A 383 18.10 10.63 -4.59
C PRO A 383 17.52 10.72 -3.16
N TYR A 384 17.29 9.60 -2.50
CA TYR A 384 16.66 9.49 -1.18
C TYR A 384 17.69 9.58 -0.04
N GLY A 385 17.20 9.61 1.21
CA GLY A 385 18.01 9.66 2.42
C GLY A 385 18.09 11.04 3.09
N VAL A 386 19.09 11.24 3.95
CA VAL A 386 19.18 12.45 4.81
C VAL A 386 19.54 13.70 3.99
N ILE A 387 18.73 14.76 4.15
CA ILE A 387 18.92 16.07 3.52
C ILE A 387 19.07 17.19 4.58
N GLY A 388 19.68 18.32 4.18
CA GLY A 388 19.78 19.54 5.00
C GLY A 388 21.16 19.88 5.57
N SER A 389 22.21 19.08 5.32
CA SER A 389 23.56 19.34 5.83
C SER A 389 24.29 20.47 5.09
N THR A 390 24.72 21.51 5.81
CA THR A 390 25.54 22.60 5.26
C THR A 390 27.02 22.21 5.12
N ALA A 391 27.47 21.96 3.90
CA ALA A 391 28.88 21.68 3.60
C ALA A 391 29.67 22.98 3.33
N SER A 392 30.60 23.34 4.23
CA SER A 392 31.44 24.53 4.10
C SER A 392 32.61 24.33 3.14
N SER A 393 32.54 24.91 1.95
CA SER A 393 33.61 24.90 0.95
C SER A 393 34.68 25.98 1.20
N SER A 394 35.97 25.61 1.21
CA SER A 394 37.10 26.55 1.33
C SER A 394 38.22 26.28 0.31
N SER A 395 38.08 26.86 -0.89
CA SER A 395 39.08 26.78 -1.96
C SER A 395 40.01 27.99 -2.00
N ARG A 396 41.34 27.82 -1.98
CA ARG A 396 42.30 28.87 -2.40
C ARG A 396 43.66 28.36 -2.90
N SER A 397 43.86 28.53 -4.20
CA SER A 397 45.13 28.58 -4.94
C SER A 397 46.03 29.78 -4.50
N SER A 398 47.36 29.87 -4.74
CA SER A 398 48.35 28.88 -5.23
C SER A 398 49.78 29.46 -5.35
N THR A 399 50.79 28.57 -5.42
CA THR A 399 52.15 28.72 -6.02
C THR A 399 53.33 29.22 -5.13
N PRO A 400 54.62 28.97 -5.51
CA PRO A 400 55.20 27.62 -5.51
C PRO A 400 56.69 27.55 -5.04
N LEU A 401 57.21 26.34 -4.75
CA LEU A 401 58.54 25.93 -5.25
C LEU A 401 58.74 24.40 -5.23
N SER A 402 59.61 23.95 -6.14
CA SER A 402 60.36 22.68 -6.27
C SER A 402 60.50 21.76 -5.03
N SER A 403 60.57 20.42 -5.17
CA SER A 403 60.57 19.57 -6.40
C SER A 403 60.35 18.07 -6.14
N SER A 404 60.14 17.34 -7.25
CA SER A 404 60.39 15.90 -7.51
C SER A 404 59.18 14.94 -7.66
N ARG A 405 58.93 14.61 -8.95
CA ARG A 405 58.43 13.34 -9.53
C ARG A 405 56.95 12.94 -9.34
N SER A 406 56.20 13.26 -10.40
CA SER A 406 54.99 12.59 -10.95
C SER A 406 55.12 11.06 -11.03
N SER A 407 54.07 10.24 -11.26
CA SER A 407 52.64 10.43 -11.64
C SER A 407 51.93 9.06 -11.53
N SER A 408 50.60 8.87 -11.50
CA SER A 408 49.38 9.68 -11.31
C SER A 408 48.19 8.68 -11.16
N SER A 409 46.87 8.94 -11.27
CA SER A 409 46.02 10.10 -11.63
C SER A 409 44.56 9.81 -11.23
N ALA A 410 43.75 10.87 -11.04
CA ALA A 410 42.28 10.90 -10.85
C ALA A 410 41.68 10.20 -9.60
N PRO A 411 40.87 10.90 -8.78
CA PRO A 411 40.00 10.25 -7.78
C PRO A 411 38.73 9.72 -8.44
N ALA A 412 38.45 8.43 -8.27
CA ALA A 412 37.21 7.79 -8.70
C ALA A 412 36.11 7.90 -7.61
N ALA A 413 34.92 7.35 -7.89
CA ALA A 413 33.84 7.23 -6.91
C ALA A 413 34.25 6.42 -5.67
N PHE A 414 33.54 6.61 -4.55
CA PHE A 414 33.83 5.92 -3.28
C PHE A 414 33.40 4.45 -3.33
N SER A 415 34.26 3.59 -3.86
CA SER A 415 34.14 2.15 -3.66
C SER A 415 34.58 1.77 -2.24
N ARG A 416 33.72 1.08 -1.50
CA ARG A 416 34.17 0.33 -0.32
C ARG A 416 34.87 -0.94 -0.79
N LEU A 417 36.18 -0.84 -1.03
CA LEU A 417 37.02 -2.04 -1.05
C LEU A 417 37.02 -2.64 0.36
N ILE A 418 36.39 -3.79 0.53
CA ILE A 418 36.53 -4.62 1.73
C ILE A 418 37.52 -5.72 1.37
N GLN A 419 38.62 -5.80 2.12
CA GLN A 419 39.60 -6.88 2.01
C GLN A 419 39.25 -7.99 3.01
N ALA A 420 39.61 -9.24 2.70
CA ALA A 420 39.17 -10.41 3.45
C ALA A 420 39.63 -10.38 4.92
N GLU A 421 40.80 -9.81 5.20
CA GLU A 421 41.39 -9.68 6.54
C GLU A 421 40.60 -8.78 7.52
N SER A 422 39.50 -8.15 7.09
CA SER A 422 38.58 -7.39 7.95
C SER A 422 37.32 -8.16 8.36
N TYR A 423 37.27 -9.49 8.21
CA TYR A 423 36.13 -10.32 8.64
C TYR A 423 35.75 -10.14 10.12
N SER A 424 36.71 -9.81 10.99
CA SER A 424 36.56 -9.72 12.45
C SER A 424 35.69 -8.55 12.94
N VAL A 425 35.24 -7.67 12.04
CA VAL A 425 34.26 -6.59 12.33
C VAL A 425 32.93 -6.78 11.59
N MET A 426 32.69 -7.96 11.01
CA MET A 426 31.44 -8.30 10.30
C MET A 426 30.58 -9.24 11.17
N SER A 427 29.33 -8.86 11.41
CA SER A 427 28.35 -9.73 12.07
C SER A 427 27.76 -10.71 11.05
N GLY A 428 27.51 -11.96 11.45
CA GLY A 428 26.90 -12.99 10.60
C GLY A 428 27.86 -13.78 9.69
N VAL A 429 29.18 -13.60 9.80
CA VAL A 429 30.16 -14.37 9.02
C VAL A 429 30.57 -15.64 9.76
N GLN A 430 30.32 -16.82 9.18
CA GLN A 430 30.85 -18.09 9.70
C GLN A 430 32.39 -18.14 9.54
N LEU A 431 33.07 -18.62 10.58
CA LEU A 431 34.54 -18.77 10.62
C LEU A 431 34.93 -20.19 11.03
N ASP A 432 35.61 -20.90 10.13
CA ASP A 432 36.08 -22.26 10.34
C ASP A 432 37.56 -22.30 10.74
N ALA A 433 37.96 -23.33 11.49
CA ALA A 433 39.33 -23.49 11.98
C ALA A 433 40.27 -24.05 10.90
N ALA A 434 41.43 -23.43 10.73
CA ALA A 434 42.47 -23.90 9.81
C ALA A 434 43.13 -25.18 10.33
N ASN A 435 43.12 -26.24 9.52
CA ASN A 435 43.74 -27.53 9.85
C ASN A 435 45.23 -27.62 9.41
N ASP A 436 45.93 -26.48 9.33
CA ASP A 436 47.36 -26.40 8.97
C ASP A 436 48.30 -26.55 10.18
N GLY A 437 47.74 -26.66 11.39
CA GLY A 437 48.47 -26.74 12.66
C GLY A 437 48.72 -25.39 13.33
N GLY A 438 48.31 -24.28 12.71
CA GLY A 438 48.20 -22.97 13.33
C GLY A 438 46.86 -22.78 14.03
N ALA A 439 46.79 -21.82 14.96
CA ALA A 439 45.52 -21.41 15.59
C ALA A 439 44.75 -20.40 14.69
N GLY A 440 44.73 -20.65 13.38
CA GLY A 440 44.11 -19.77 12.38
C GLY A 440 42.62 -20.05 12.18
N GLN A 441 41.90 -19.04 11.70
CA GLN A 441 40.53 -19.18 11.18
C GLN A 441 40.44 -18.61 9.77
N TYR A 442 39.58 -19.19 8.95
CA TYR A 442 39.21 -18.70 7.62
C TYR A 442 37.69 -18.53 7.52
N VAL A 443 37.24 -17.74 6.55
CA VAL A 443 35.81 -17.53 6.29
C VAL A 443 35.22 -18.80 5.68
N GLY A 444 34.16 -19.32 6.31
CA GLY A 444 33.44 -20.50 5.83
C GLY A 444 32.77 -20.24 4.47
N TRP A 445 32.46 -21.30 3.75
CA TRP A 445 31.64 -21.21 2.53
C TRP A 445 30.18 -21.02 2.91
N ILE A 446 29.52 -20.01 2.33
CA ILE A 446 28.08 -19.74 2.52
C ILE A 446 27.32 -20.58 1.51
N ASP A 447 26.42 -21.46 1.98
CA ASP A 447 25.50 -22.19 1.11
C ASP A 447 24.14 -21.45 1.03
N ALA A 448 23.27 -21.89 0.13
CA ALA A 448 21.97 -21.25 -0.08
C ALA A 448 20.96 -21.58 1.05
N GLY A 449 21.14 -20.95 2.21
CA GLY A 449 20.26 -21.10 3.38
C GLY A 449 20.69 -20.35 4.66
N ASP A 450 21.82 -19.65 4.66
CA ASP A 450 22.36 -18.87 5.80
C ASP A 450 21.97 -17.38 5.75
#